data_AF-A0A496WPU3-F1
#
_entry.id   AF-A0A496WPU3-F1
#
_cell.length_a   1.000
_cell.length_b   1.000
_cell.length_c   1.000
_cell.angle_alpha   90.00
_cell.angle_beta   90.00
_cell.angle_gamma   90.00
#
_symmetry.space_group_name_H-M   'P 1'
#
loop_
_entity.id
_entity.type
_entity.pdbx_description
1 polymer ?
#
loop_
_entity_poly.entity_id
_entity_poly.type
_entity_poly.pdbx_seq_one_letter_code
_entity_poly.pdbx_strand_id
1 'polypeptide(L)'
;MYGGEHLNPDGSQPELDMEHALARAHFEQHVKAQGTIKVGEDTWSISGYGLRDHSWGPRYWQNIHWYRWLPISFDETFGAMIMTTGTAKGELDCGGMILNNGEYELITDCTVDSEWDDDFNQTALRAWAKTEKGEYVITGKIITLVPVRNRRQLDNGDWLHTRITEAMTEYRYKDKVGYGLSEYCDQIVDGEPVGKTIPAAR
;
A
#
# COMPACT_ATOMS: atom_id res chain seq x y z
N MET A 1 -9.63 -11.26 8.57
CA MET A 1 -9.94 -10.15 7.66
C MET A 1 -9.72 -8.87 8.44
N TYR A 2 -9.08 -7.89 7.84
CA TYR A 2 -8.84 -6.57 8.41
C TYR A 2 -9.64 -5.53 7.63
N GLY A 3 -10.00 -4.43 8.28
CA GLY A 3 -10.88 -3.41 7.73
C GLY A 3 -12.36 -3.74 7.89
N GLY A 4 -13.18 -3.09 7.09
CA GLY A 4 -14.64 -3.08 7.14
C GLY A 4 -15.18 -1.69 6.83
N GLU A 5 -16.49 -1.51 7.00
CA GLU A 5 -17.09 -0.19 6.97
C GLU A 5 -16.94 0.49 8.33
N HIS A 6 -16.36 1.68 8.34
CA HIS A 6 -16.32 2.51 9.54
C HIS A 6 -17.69 3.15 9.74
N LEU A 7 -18.31 2.84 10.88
CA LEU A 7 -19.56 3.44 11.31
C LEU A 7 -19.30 4.36 12.49
N ASN A 8 -20.13 5.41 12.61
CA ASN A 8 -20.20 6.21 13.82
C ASN A 8 -20.60 5.32 15.03
N PRO A 9 -20.40 5.78 16.27
CA PRO A 9 -20.80 5.02 17.46
C PRO A 9 -22.29 4.61 17.50
N ASP A 10 -23.15 5.35 16.80
CA ASP A 10 -24.59 5.07 16.66
C ASP A 10 -24.94 4.14 15.49
N GLY A 11 -23.94 3.64 14.76
CA GLY A 11 -24.10 2.77 13.60
C GLY A 11 -24.44 3.50 12.29
N SER A 12 -24.55 4.84 12.30
CA SER A 12 -24.75 5.62 11.09
C SER A 12 -23.46 5.72 10.25
N GLN A 13 -23.61 6.02 8.96
CA GLN A 13 -22.48 6.27 8.08
C GLN A 13 -21.85 7.63 8.41
N PRO A 14 -20.51 7.73 8.55
CA PRO A 14 -19.86 9.02 8.67
C PRO A 14 -20.08 9.83 7.39
N GLU A 15 -20.19 11.14 7.55
CA GLU A 15 -20.22 12.06 6.41
C GLU A 15 -18.87 11.99 5.68
N LEU A 16 -18.92 11.82 4.36
CA LEU A 16 -17.70 11.73 3.55
C LEU A 16 -17.30 13.13 3.10
N ASP A 17 -16.09 13.53 3.45
CA ASP A 17 -15.43 14.66 2.79
C ASP A 17 -15.05 14.24 1.36
N MET A 18 -15.83 14.67 0.38
CA MET A 18 -15.65 14.26 -1.02
C MET A 18 -14.34 14.78 -1.64
N GLU A 19 -13.71 15.81 -1.06
CA GLU A 19 -12.42 16.35 -1.52
C GLU A 19 -11.23 15.54 -1.01
N HIS A 20 -11.39 14.82 0.10
CA HIS A 20 -10.31 14.05 0.74
C HIS A 20 -10.61 12.55 0.84
N ALA A 21 -11.83 12.11 0.52
CA ALA A 21 -12.23 10.72 0.65
C ALA A 21 -11.42 9.80 -0.27
N LEU A 22 -10.73 8.86 0.38
CA LEU A 22 -9.95 7.77 -0.21
C LEU A 22 -10.79 6.54 -0.47
N ALA A 23 -11.70 6.21 0.43
CA ALA A 23 -12.68 5.14 0.34
C ALA A 23 -13.76 5.40 1.39
N ARG A 24 -14.97 4.88 1.18
CA ARG A 24 -15.93 4.74 2.28
C ARG A 24 -15.47 3.65 3.26
N ALA A 25 -14.93 2.58 2.71
CA ALA A 25 -14.58 1.39 3.44
C ALA A 25 -13.65 0.52 2.59
N HIS A 26 -12.92 -0.36 3.26
CA HIS A 26 -12.01 -1.30 2.63
C HIS A 26 -11.88 -2.56 3.47
N PHE A 27 -11.52 -3.69 2.86
CA PHE A 27 -11.06 -4.85 3.60
C PHE A 27 -9.89 -5.50 2.90
N GLU A 28 -9.06 -6.15 3.71
CA GLU A 28 -7.89 -6.86 3.23
C GLU A 28 -7.77 -8.22 3.91
N GLN A 29 -7.23 -9.17 3.15
CA GLN A 29 -7.00 -10.51 3.65
C GLN A 29 -5.88 -11.22 2.89
N HIS A 30 -4.96 -11.79 3.66
CA HIS A 30 -3.97 -12.74 3.14
C HIS A 30 -4.65 -14.02 2.65
N VAL A 31 -4.24 -14.51 1.49
CA VAL A 31 -4.82 -15.66 0.82
C VAL A 31 -3.74 -16.64 0.35
N LYS A 32 -4.16 -17.89 0.17
CA LYS A 32 -3.46 -18.88 -0.65
C LYS A 32 -4.30 -19.11 -1.91
N ALA A 33 -3.69 -18.95 -3.08
CA ALA A 33 -4.36 -19.11 -4.36
C ALA A 33 -3.68 -20.19 -5.19
N GLN A 34 -4.49 -21.00 -5.89
CA GLN A 34 -4.03 -21.96 -6.87
C GLN A 34 -4.93 -21.87 -8.10
N GLY A 35 -4.33 -21.92 -9.29
CA GLY A 35 -5.07 -21.84 -10.54
C GLY A 35 -4.16 -21.73 -11.75
N THR A 36 -4.71 -21.18 -12.82
CA THR A 36 -3.99 -21.03 -14.10
C THR A 36 -4.34 -19.67 -14.70
N ILE A 37 -3.33 -18.92 -15.15
CA ILE A 37 -3.51 -17.75 -16.02
C ILE A 37 -3.30 -18.21 -17.46
N LYS A 38 -4.20 -17.77 -18.35
CA LYS A 38 -4.05 -17.95 -19.80
C LYS A 38 -4.16 -16.60 -20.49
N VAL A 39 -3.17 -16.27 -21.32
CA VAL A 39 -3.15 -15.07 -22.16
C VAL A 39 -2.76 -15.50 -23.57
N GLY A 40 -3.69 -15.46 -24.51
CA GLY A 40 -3.47 -16.01 -25.85
C GLY A 40 -3.16 -17.52 -25.82
N GLU A 41 -1.99 -17.89 -26.34
CA GLU A 41 -1.48 -19.27 -26.34
C GLU A 41 -0.69 -19.63 -25.08
N ASP A 42 -0.21 -18.62 -24.34
CA ASP A 42 0.60 -18.82 -23.15
C ASP A 42 -0.26 -19.21 -21.94
N THR A 43 0.26 -20.13 -21.13
CA THR A 43 -0.43 -20.67 -19.95
C THR A 43 0.56 -20.83 -18.80
N TRP A 44 0.21 -20.31 -17.63
CA TRP A 44 1.01 -20.39 -16.40
C TRP A 44 0.17 -20.95 -15.26
N SER A 45 0.70 -21.92 -14.53
CA SER A 45 0.09 -22.38 -13.27
C SER A 45 0.53 -21.46 -12.12
N ILE A 46 -0.43 -21.10 -11.27
CA ILE A 46 -0.21 -20.38 -10.01
C ILE A 46 -0.43 -21.35 -8.86
N SER A 47 0.49 -21.34 -7.91
CA SER A 47 0.30 -21.88 -6.57
C SER A 47 1.13 -21.03 -5.62
N GLY A 48 0.48 -20.17 -4.84
CA GLY A 48 1.19 -19.19 -4.04
C GLY A 48 0.31 -18.44 -3.05
N TYR A 49 0.92 -17.47 -2.40
CA TYR A 49 0.30 -16.61 -1.41
C TYR A 49 0.12 -15.20 -1.99
N GLY A 50 -0.81 -14.44 -1.42
CA GLY A 50 -1.01 -13.05 -1.79
C GLY A 50 -1.97 -12.35 -0.83
N LEU A 51 -2.39 -11.15 -1.21
CA LEU A 51 -3.41 -10.39 -0.50
C LEU A 51 -4.58 -10.12 -1.46
N ARG A 52 -5.80 -10.25 -0.97
CA ARG A 52 -6.97 -9.65 -1.62
C ARG A 52 -7.29 -8.34 -0.91
N ASP A 53 -7.42 -7.27 -1.68
CA ASP A 53 -7.93 -5.97 -1.23
C ASP A 53 -9.24 -5.68 -1.95
N HIS A 54 -10.16 -5.03 -1.25
CA HIS A 54 -11.36 -4.47 -1.82
C HIS A 54 -11.74 -3.19 -1.09
N SER A 55 -11.89 -2.12 -1.85
CA SER A 55 -12.32 -0.82 -1.34
C SER A 55 -13.46 -0.25 -2.19
N TRP A 56 -14.38 0.49 -1.56
CA TRP A 56 -15.59 1.00 -2.21
C TRP A 56 -15.99 2.39 -1.72
N GLY A 57 -16.93 3.03 -2.42
CA GLY A 57 -17.38 4.40 -2.18
C GLY A 57 -16.91 5.39 -3.26
N PRO A 58 -17.08 6.71 -3.04
CA PRO A 58 -16.45 7.74 -3.87
C PRO A 58 -14.93 7.60 -3.88
N ARG A 59 -14.33 7.74 -5.07
CA ARG A 59 -12.89 7.51 -5.29
C ARG A 59 -12.35 8.51 -6.30
N TYR A 60 -11.44 9.37 -5.87
CA TYR A 60 -10.58 10.15 -6.74
C TYR A 60 -9.13 9.94 -6.32
N TRP A 61 -8.30 9.45 -7.24
CA TRP A 61 -6.85 9.24 -6.98
C TRP A 61 -6.15 10.55 -6.57
N GLN A 62 -6.67 11.69 -7.02
CA GLN A 62 -6.17 13.02 -6.67
C GLN A 62 -6.42 13.43 -5.22
N ASN A 63 -7.36 12.79 -4.52
CA ASN A 63 -7.62 13.09 -3.11
C ASN A 63 -6.49 12.57 -2.20
N ILE A 64 -5.62 11.72 -2.76
CA ILE A 64 -4.49 11.12 -2.07
C ILE A 64 -3.29 12.06 -2.22
N HIS A 65 -2.79 12.60 -1.12
CA HIS A 65 -1.57 13.39 -1.21
C HIS A 65 -0.34 12.50 -1.43
N TRP A 66 -0.13 11.48 -0.58
CA TRP A 66 0.71 10.32 -0.88
C TRP A 66 0.42 9.13 0.05
N TYR A 67 0.76 7.91 -0.39
CA TYR A 67 0.89 6.73 0.48
C TYR A 67 1.95 5.74 -0.01
N ARG A 68 2.35 4.84 0.88
CA ARG A 68 3.06 3.59 0.59
C ARG A 68 2.21 2.44 1.09
N TRP A 69 1.85 1.52 0.21
CA TRP A 69 1.04 0.35 0.54
C TRP A 69 1.80 -0.92 0.14
N LEU A 70 2.09 -1.78 1.13
CA LEU A 70 2.98 -2.92 1.01
C LEU A 70 2.23 -4.21 1.39
N PRO A 71 1.49 -4.85 0.47
CA PRO A 71 0.98 -6.20 0.67
C PRO A 71 2.12 -7.21 0.49
N ILE A 72 2.44 -7.95 1.54
CA ILE A 72 3.63 -8.82 1.62
C ILE A 72 3.18 -10.22 2.05
N SER A 73 3.51 -11.24 1.26
CA SER A 73 3.23 -12.64 1.62
C SER A 73 4.52 -13.46 1.60
N PHE A 74 4.85 -14.13 2.71
CA PHE A 74 6.01 -15.02 2.80
C PHE A 74 5.58 -16.47 2.63
N ASP A 75 4.73 -16.95 3.54
CA ASP A 75 4.25 -18.33 3.57
C ASP A 75 2.89 -18.40 4.28
N GLU A 76 2.42 -19.61 4.60
CA GLU A 76 1.12 -19.82 5.25
C GLU A 76 1.05 -19.27 6.69
N THR A 77 2.20 -19.06 7.32
CA THR A 77 2.32 -18.64 8.72
C THR A 77 2.61 -17.15 8.85
N PHE A 78 3.20 -16.53 7.83
CA PHE A 78 3.71 -15.17 7.95
C PHE A 78 3.45 -14.29 6.72
N GLY A 79 2.99 -13.07 6.97
CA GLY A 79 2.68 -12.05 5.97
C GLY A 79 2.53 -10.69 6.63
N ALA A 80 2.47 -9.63 5.84
CA ALA A 80 2.25 -8.28 6.33
C ALA A 80 1.44 -7.47 5.33
N MET A 81 0.64 -6.54 5.82
CA MET A 81 0.21 -5.37 5.06
C MET A 81 0.72 -4.18 5.87
N ILE A 82 1.59 -3.37 5.27
CA ILE A 82 2.13 -2.16 5.90
C ILE A 82 1.68 -0.98 5.06
N MET A 83 1.08 0.02 5.71
CA MET A 83 0.67 1.24 5.05
C MET A 83 1.17 2.47 5.80
N THR A 84 1.66 3.44 5.04
CA THR A 84 2.01 4.78 5.50
C THR A 84 1.38 5.82 4.60
N THR A 85 0.85 6.90 5.14
CA THR A 85 0.18 7.97 4.39
C THR A 85 0.51 9.33 4.99
N GLY A 86 0.39 10.39 4.19
CA GLY A 86 0.48 11.74 4.69
C GLY A 86 -0.38 12.72 3.91
N THR A 87 -0.78 13.81 4.56
CA THR A 87 -1.61 14.87 3.98
C THR A 87 -0.76 16.05 3.53
N ALA A 88 -1.32 16.93 2.70
CA ALA A 88 -0.64 18.16 2.25
C ALA A 88 -0.30 19.12 3.40
N LYS A 89 -0.93 18.95 4.56
CA LYS A 89 -0.65 19.73 5.79
C LYS A 89 0.49 19.13 6.62
N GLY A 90 1.05 18.00 6.19
CA GLY A 90 2.13 17.29 6.87
C GLY A 90 1.67 16.35 7.99
N GLU A 91 0.37 16.08 8.10
CA GLU A 91 -0.14 15.06 9.02
C GLU A 91 0.23 13.67 8.49
N LEU A 92 0.69 12.78 9.36
CA LEU A 92 1.12 11.43 9.01
C LEU A 92 0.21 10.41 9.68
N ASP A 93 -0.07 9.32 8.97
CA ASP A 93 -0.75 8.16 9.54
C ASP A 93 -0.11 6.88 9.00
N CYS A 94 -0.21 5.81 9.77
CA CYS A 94 0.38 4.53 9.44
C CYS A 94 -0.39 3.37 10.10
N GLY A 95 -0.22 2.16 9.58
CA GLY A 95 -0.86 0.98 10.15
C GLY A 95 -0.81 -0.24 9.26
N GLY A 96 -1.79 -1.12 9.48
CA GLY A 96 -1.92 -2.41 8.82
C GLY A 96 -1.81 -3.58 9.77
N MET A 97 -1.31 -4.72 9.29
CA MET A 97 -1.34 -5.97 10.04
C MET A 97 -0.13 -6.86 9.74
N ILE A 98 0.33 -7.59 10.76
CA ILE A 98 1.21 -8.75 10.61
C ILE A 98 0.36 -10.01 10.74
N LEU A 99 0.41 -10.89 9.74
CA LEU A 99 -0.06 -12.26 9.87
C LEU A 99 1.01 -13.08 10.57
N ASN A 100 0.64 -13.72 11.67
CA ASN A 100 1.53 -14.60 12.42
C ASN A 100 0.75 -15.82 12.91
N ASN A 101 1.04 -17.00 12.33
CA ASN A 101 0.41 -18.28 12.65
C ASN A 101 -1.13 -18.25 12.70
N GLY A 102 -1.75 -17.59 11.71
CA GLY A 102 -3.21 -17.50 11.59
C GLY A 102 -3.85 -16.35 12.36
N GLU A 103 -3.09 -15.58 13.13
CA GLU A 103 -3.57 -14.38 13.82
C GLU A 103 -3.10 -13.09 13.14
N TYR A 104 -3.94 -12.05 13.18
CA TYR A 104 -3.51 -10.69 12.82
C TYR A 104 -3.10 -9.91 14.07
N GLU A 105 -1.88 -9.39 14.02
CA GLU A 105 -1.38 -8.40 14.95
C GLU A 105 -1.49 -7.03 14.29
N LEU A 106 -2.18 -6.09 14.94
CA LEU A 106 -2.35 -4.75 14.38
C LEU A 106 -1.07 -3.94 14.53
N ILE A 107 -0.69 -3.26 13.46
CA ILE A 107 0.43 -2.34 13.45
C ILE A 107 0.00 -1.05 14.13
N THR A 108 0.70 -0.68 15.20
CA THR A 108 0.49 0.56 15.94
C THR A 108 1.38 1.69 15.45
N ASP A 109 2.50 1.33 14.83
CA ASP A 109 3.47 2.26 14.27
C ASP A 109 4.29 1.61 13.16
N CYS A 110 4.63 2.32 12.08
CA CYS A 110 5.50 1.79 11.02
C CYS A 110 6.07 2.86 10.10
N THR A 111 7.31 2.63 9.64
CA THR A 111 8.05 3.45 8.68
C THR A 111 8.36 2.69 7.41
N VAL A 112 8.52 3.42 6.29
CA VAL A 112 8.97 2.90 5.00
C VAL A 112 10.04 3.84 4.44
N ASP A 113 11.29 3.40 4.48
CA ASP A 113 12.44 4.07 3.86
C ASP A 113 12.67 3.48 2.46
N SER A 114 12.91 4.33 1.45
CA SER A 114 13.00 3.90 0.04
C SER A 114 14.27 4.38 -0.63
N GLU A 115 14.82 3.54 -1.51
CA GLU A 115 15.84 3.90 -2.50
C GLU A 115 15.16 4.17 -3.84
N TRP A 116 15.68 5.12 -4.61
CA TRP A 116 15.04 5.63 -5.83
C TRP A 116 16.01 5.64 -7.01
N ASP A 117 15.50 5.47 -8.22
CA ASP A 117 16.22 5.78 -9.46
C ASP A 117 16.08 7.27 -9.85
N ASP A 118 16.69 7.65 -10.98
CA ASP A 118 16.69 9.03 -11.50
C ASP A 118 15.28 9.52 -11.92
N ASP A 119 14.35 8.60 -12.17
CA ASP A 119 12.95 8.88 -12.51
C ASP A 119 12.04 8.86 -11.27
N PHE A 120 12.63 8.72 -10.07
CA PHE A 120 11.94 8.56 -8.80
C PHE A 120 11.03 7.33 -8.76
N ASN A 121 11.42 6.22 -9.37
CA ASN A 121 10.84 4.92 -9.11
C ASN A 121 11.62 4.24 -7.98
N GLN A 122 10.91 3.57 -7.08
CA GLN A 122 11.52 2.83 -5.99
C GLN A 122 12.26 1.60 -6.52
N THR A 123 13.48 1.38 -6.03
CA THR A 123 14.37 0.27 -6.44
C THR A 123 14.62 -0.71 -5.30
N ALA A 124 14.60 -0.21 -4.06
CA ALA A 124 14.59 -0.98 -2.84
C ALA A 124 13.85 -0.22 -1.73
N LEU A 125 13.47 -0.94 -0.67
CA LEU A 125 12.87 -0.34 0.51
C LEU A 125 13.25 -1.09 1.79
N ARG A 126 13.10 -0.40 2.91
CA ARG A 126 13.13 -0.97 4.26
C ARG A 126 11.90 -0.51 5.03
N ALA A 127 11.04 -1.46 5.39
CA ALA A 127 9.90 -1.22 6.26
C ALA A 127 10.24 -1.65 7.70
N TRP A 128 9.94 -0.80 8.67
CA TRP A 128 9.87 -1.16 10.08
C TRP A 128 8.43 -1.06 10.55
N ALA A 129 7.97 -2.03 11.33
CA ALA A 129 6.61 -2.03 11.89
C ALA A 129 6.62 -2.53 13.33
N LYS A 130 5.70 -1.98 14.13
CA LYS A 130 5.51 -2.30 15.54
C LYS A 130 4.08 -2.74 15.80
N THR A 131 3.93 -3.81 16.57
CA THR A 131 2.66 -4.31 17.11
C THR A 131 2.78 -4.37 18.64
N GLU A 132 1.70 -4.74 19.34
CA GLU A 132 1.79 -5.04 20.78
C GLU A 132 2.68 -6.25 21.10
N LYS A 133 2.87 -7.16 20.13
CA LYS A 133 3.62 -8.41 20.33
C LYS A 133 5.09 -8.31 19.91
N GLY A 134 5.47 -7.32 19.10
CA GLY A 134 6.87 -7.13 18.71
C GLY A 134 7.11 -6.12 17.60
N GLU A 135 8.37 -6.08 17.17
CA GLU A 135 8.83 -5.23 16.07
C GLU A 135 9.37 -6.08 14.92
N TYR A 136 9.17 -5.57 13.71
CA TYR A 136 9.40 -6.26 12.45
C TYR A 136 10.21 -5.36 11.53
N VAL A 137 11.28 -5.89 10.94
CA VAL A 137 12.10 -5.19 9.93
C VAL A 137 12.09 -6.02 8.66
N ILE A 138 11.45 -5.49 7.62
CA ILE A 138 11.29 -6.16 6.34
C ILE A 138 12.03 -5.33 5.29
N THR A 139 12.91 -5.96 4.51
CA THR A 139 13.53 -5.31 3.35
C THR A 139 12.86 -5.77 2.07
N GLY A 140 12.79 -4.89 1.07
CA GLY A 140 12.23 -5.16 -0.24
C GLY A 140 13.22 -4.80 -1.34
N LYS A 141 13.33 -5.66 -2.36
CA LYS A 141 14.04 -5.38 -3.61
C LYS A 141 13.06 -5.46 -4.76
N ILE A 142 12.97 -4.39 -5.55
CA ILE A 142 12.03 -4.33 -6.66
C ILE A 142 12.55 -5.25 -7.79
N ILE A 143 11.64 -6.08 -8.32
CA ILE A 143 11.91 -6.99 -9.44
C ILE A 143 11.50 -6.33 -10.76
N THR A 144 10.28 -5.80 -10.80
CA THR A 144 9.73 -5.08 -11.94
C THR A 144 8.73 -4.04 -11.45
N LEU A 145 8.63 -2.92 -12.16
CA LEU A 145 7.79 -1.79 -11.78
C LEU A 145 7.06 -1.25 -13.01
N VAL A 146 5.79 -0.93 -12.84
CA VAL A 146 4.96 -0.25 -13.84
C VAL A 146 4.50 1.09 -13.27
N PRO A 147 4.96 2.23 -13.81
CA PRO A 147 4.47 3.54 -13.41
C PRO A 147 3.20 3.88 -14.20
N VAL A 148 2.12 4.19 -13.50
CA VAL A 148 0.89 4.73 -14.07
C VAL A 148 0.64 6.15 -13.59
N ARG A 149 -0.09 6.93 -14.39
CA ARG A 149 -0.34 8.35 -14.11
C ARG A 149 -1.78 8.73 -14.36
N ASN A 150 -2.30 9.60 -13.51
CA ASN A 150 -3.59 10.25 -13.69
C ASN A 150 -3.40 11.77 -13.66
N ARG A 151 -4.06 12.48 -14.57
CA ARG A 151 -3.99 13.93 -14.71
C ARG A 151 -5.38 14.52 -14.79
N ARG A 152 -5.62 15.58 -14.02
CA ARG A 152 -6.90 16.30 -14.00
C ARG A 152 -6.64 17.79 -13.92
N GLN A 153 -7.33 18.56 -14.76
CA GLN A 153 -7.35 20.01 -14.64
C GLN A 153 -8.45 20.43 -13.66
N LEU A 154 -8.13 21.38 -12.78
CA LEU A 154 -9.07 22.01 -11.86
C LEU A 154 -9.74 23.22 -12.54
N ASP A 155 -10.85 23.68 -11.95
CA ASP A 155 -11.62 24.82 -12.49
C ASP A 155 -10.81 26.13 -12.51
N ASN A 156 -9.82 26.26 -11.63
CA ASN A 156 -8.90 27.39 -11.59
C ASN A 156 -7.78 27.33 -12.66
N GLY A 157 -7.73 26.24 -13.46
CA GLY A 157 -6.75 26.01 -14.51
C GLY A 157 -5.54 25.17 -14.10
N ASP A 158 -5.35 24.91 -12.81
CA ASP A 158 -4.22 24.12 -12.31
C ASP A 158 -4.32 22.64 -12.69
N TRP A 159 -3.18 21.98 -12.87
CA TRP A 159 -3.11 20.56 -13.17
C TRP A 159 -2.70 19.75 -11.94
N LEU A 160 -3.54 18.79 -11.55
CA LEU A 160 -3.18 17.74 -10.63
C LEU A 160 -2.54 16.58 -11.39
N HIS A 161 -1.40 16.11 -10.92
CA HIS A 161 -0.69 14.97 -11.49
C HIS A 161 -0.42 13.95 -10.39
N THR A 162 -1.16 12.85 -10.44
CA THR A 162 -0.97 11.73 -9.53
C THR A 162 -0.19 10.65 -10.26
N ARG A 163 0.83 10.10 -9.60
CA ARG A 163 1.56 8.92 -10.08
C ARG A 163 1.34 7.78 -9.11
N ILE A 164 1.12 6.59 -9.65
CA ILE A 164 1.13 5.34 -8.90
C ILE A 164 2.20 4.46 -9.53
N THR A 165 3.13 3.98 -8.73
CA THR A 165 4.09 2.96 -9.14
C THR A 165 3.66 1.61 -8.57
N GLU A 166 3.39 0.66 -9.45
CA GLU A 166 3.03 -0.71 -9.11
C GLU A 166 4.25 -1.60 -9.27
N ALA A 167 4.90 -1.97 -8.17
CA ALA A 167 6.14 -2.72 -8.21
C ALA A 167 6.01 -4.11 -7.60
N MET A 168 6.34 -5.14 -8.38
CA MET A 168 6.51 -6.49 -7.86
C MET A 168 7.84 -6.55 -7.11
N THR A 169 7.78 -6.98 -5.85
CA THR A 169 8.89 -6.83 -4.91
C THR A 169 9.18 -8.17 -4.21
N GLU A 170 10.46 -8.55 -4.17
CA GLU A 170 10.95 -9.62 -3.30
C GLU A 170 11.19 -9.04 -1.91
N TYR A 171 10.58 -9.63 -0.90
CA TYR A 171 10.71 -9.23 0.49
C TYR A 171 11.53 -10.23 1.30
N ARG A 172 12.28 -9.72 2.28
CA ARG A 172 13.09 -10.53 3.19
C ARG A 172 12.82 -10.16 4.65
N TYR A 173 12.64 -11.19 5.47
CA TYR A 173 12.51 -11.06 6.92
C TYR A 173 13.13 -12.28 7.59
N LYS A 174 14.19 -12.07 8.39
CA LYS A 174 14.99 -13.15 8.97
C LYS A 174 15.45 -14.12 7.86
N ASP A 175 15.07 -15.39 7.97
CA ASP A 175 15.35 -16.47 7.02
C ASP A 175 14.28 -16.62 5.92
N LYS A 176 13.19 -15.84 5.98
CA LYS A 176 12.08 -15.92 5.03
C LYS A 176 12.31 -15.02 3.81
N VAL A 177 11.89 -15.54 2.66
CA VAL A 177 11.75 -14.81 1.41
C VAL A 177 10.28 -14.84 1.01
N GLY A 178 9.73 -13.68 0.71
CA GLY A 178 8.34 -13.49 0.33
C GLY A 178 8.21 -12.57 -0.86
N TYR A 179 6.99 -12.41 -1.33
CA TYR A 179 6.68 -11.62 -2.50
C TYR A 179 5.39 -10.83 -2.30
N GLY A 180 5.27 -9.75 -3.04
CA GLY A 180 4.10 -8.89 -2.99
C GLY A 180 4.30 -7.66 -3.83
N LEU A 181 3.46 -6.66 -3.59
CA LEU A 181 3.60 -5.35 -4.23
C LEU A 181 4.25 -4.37 -3.27
N SER A 182 4.92 -3.37 -3.82
CA SER A 182 5.14 -2.07 -3.17
C SER A 182 4.51 -1.00 -4.03
N GLU A 183 3.32 -0.56 -3.64
CA GLU A 183 2.51 0.42 -4.37
C GLU A 183 2.69 1.79 -3.75
N TYR A 184 3.29 2.71 -4.51
CA TYR A 184 3.49 4.10 -4.06
C TYR A 184 2.61 5.01 -4.88
N CYS A 185 1.78 5.79 -4.20
CA CYS A 185 0.98 6.84 -4.81
C CYS A 185 1.46 8.20 -4.30
N ASP A 186 1.67 9.15 -5.21
CA ASP A 186 2.10 10.50 -4.89
C ASP A 186 1.44 11.49 -5.84
N GLN A 187 1.11 12.68 -5.31
CA GLN A 187 1.07 13.86 -6.16
C GLN A 187 2.49 14.21 -6.63
N ILE A 188 2.61 14.67 -7.87
CA ILE A 188 3.86 15.12 -8.48
C ILE A 188 3.89 16.65 -8.49
N VAL A 189 4.80 17.23 -7.73
CA VAL A 189 5.00 18.69 -7.61
C VAL A 189 6.42 18.99 -8.05
N ASP A 190 6.59 19.98 -8.94
CA ASP A 190 7.88 20.36 -9.52
C ASP A 190 8.68 19.18 -10.13
N GLY A 191 7.94 18.16 -10.61
CA GLY A 191 8.52 16.95 -11.22
C GLY A 191 8.87 15.84 -10.23
N GLU A 192 8.68 16.06 -8.93
CA GLU A 192 9.03 15.09 -7.89
C GLU A 192 7.80 14.54 -7.15
N PRO A 193 7.81 13.27 -6.72
CA PRO A 193 6.82 12.72 -5.80
C PRO A 193 6.92 13.36 -4.41
N VAL A 194 5.79 13.88 -3.90
CA VAL A 194 5.75 14.63 -2.63
C VAL A 194 6.18 13.82 -1.39
N GLY A 195 5.99 12.50 -1.39
CA GLY A 195 6.32 11.65 -0.25
C GLY A 195 7.71 10.99 -0.29
N LYS A 196 8.60 11.33 -1.24
CA LYS A 196 9.86 10.55 -1.45
C LYS A 196 10.82 10.52 -0.27
N THR A 197 10.82 11.57 0.57
CA THR A 197 11.74 11.72 1.70
C THR A 197 11.04 11.56 3.05
N ILE A 198 9.80 11.07 3.07
CA ILE A 198 8.99 10.99 4.29
C ILE A 198 8.83 9.52 4.70
N PRO A 199 9.67 9.01 5.61
CA PRO A 199 9.41 7.74 6.26
C PRO A 199 8.31 7.97 7.32
N ALA A 200 7.12 7.39 7.18
CA ALA A 200 6.04 7.74 8.11
C ALA A 200 6.19 7.07 9.48
N ALA A 201 5.63 7.71 10.49
CA ALA A 201 5.04 7.19 11.71
C ALA A 201 4.27 8.36 12.35
N ARG A 202 3.23 8.07 13.13
CA ARG A 202 2.14 9.00 13.55
C ARG A 202 2.58 10.22 14.37
#